data_AF-A0A2K2RQF7-F1
#
_entry.id   AF-A0A2K2RQF7-F1
#
_cell.length_a   1.000
_cell.length_b   1.000
_cell.length_c   1.000
_cell.angle_alpha   90.00
_cell.angle_beta   90.00
_cell.angle_gamma   90.00
#
_symmetry.space_group_name_H-M   'P 1'
#
loop_
_entity.id
_entity.type
_entity.pdbx_description
1 polymer ?
#
loop_
_entity_poly.entity_id
_entity_poly.type
_entity_poly.pdbx_seq_one_letter_code
_entity_poly.pdbx_strand_id
1 'polypeptide(L)'
;MTGPEVSPSFRLVYVPGVMPDKWVRVWNERQPDVPLTLTQVPAGPAHGMLRDGEADAGLVRLPVDRTVLSAIPLYTERTVVVVPKDHLVTAADSVTVEDLADDIVLHPLDDVLGWETLPGRPALERPATTADAIELVAAGIGVLVTPLSLARLHHRKDLTHRPLEDAPASSVALAWPEAATTDLVEDFIGIVRGRTVNSTRGRRPQPAQEKKPDRKPERKKDGPAARNAARGRRGTGGGTAKNPRRGKPRRRS
;
A
#
# COMPACT_ATOMS: atom_id res chain seq x y z
N MET A 1 26.33 -8.68 -32.48
CA MET A 1 24.95 -8.17 -32.55
C MET A 1 24.36 -8.22 -31.14
N THR A 2 24.54 -7.17 -30.36
CA THR A 2 23.79 -6.98 -29.12
C THR A 2 22.46 -6.36 -29.54
N GLY A 3 21.38 -7.14 -29.46
CA GLY A 3 20.04 -6.59 -29.56
C GLY A 3 19.86 -5.51 -28.49
N PRO A 4 18.96 -4.53 -28.69
CA PRO A 4 18.68 -3.55 -27.65
C PRO A 4 18.27 -4.29 -26.38
N GLU A 5 19.08 -4.19 -25.32
CA GLU A 5 18.66 -4.61 -23.98
C GLU A 5 17.47 -3.74 -23.63
N VAL A 6 16.27 -4.32 -23.68
CA VAL A 6 15.07 -3.66 -23.18
C VAL A 6 15.30 -3.46 -21.69
N SER A 7 15.54 -2.22 -21.29
CA SER A 7 15.68 -1.89 -19.88
C SER A 7 14.43 -2.39 -19.15
N PRO A 8 14.58 -3.15 -18.05
CA PRO A 8 13.43 -3.65 -17.33
C PRO A 8 12.59 -2.47 -16.85
N SER A 9 11.29 -2.52 -17.11
CA SER A 9 10.30 -1.58 -16.58
C SER A 9 9.19 -2.38 -15.90
N PHE A 10 8.48 -1.73 -14.97
CA PHE A 10 7.36 -2.34 -14.26
C PHE A 10 6.11 -1.51 -14.45
N ARG A 11 5.09 -2.08 -15.10
CA ARG A 11 3.82 -1.44 -15.44
C ARG A 11 2.77 -1.83 -14.42
N LEU A 12 2.33 -0.85 -13.64
CA LEU A 12 1.32 -1.00 -12.61
C LEU A 12 0.05 -0.25 -13.01
N VAL A 13 -1.05 -0.96 -13.22
CA VAL A 13 -2.37 -0.34 -13.34
C VAL A 13 -3.04 -0.20 -11.98
N TYR A 14 -3.90 0.79 -11.82
CA TYR A 14 -4.70 0.94 -10.61
C TYR A 14 -6.06 1.56 -10.92
N VAL A 15 -7.07 1.18 -10.12
CA VAL A 15 -8.45 1.64 -10.31
C VAL A 15 -8.76 2.87 -9.45
N PRO A 16 -9.75 3.71 -9.82
CA PRO A 16 -10.17 4.85 -9.02
C PRO A 16 -10.46 4.51 -7.55
N GLY A 17 -10.08 5.43 -6.67
CA GLY A 17 -10.20 5.28 -5.21
C GLY A 17 -9.06 4.49 -4.56
N VAL A 18 -8.20 3.82 -5.34
CA VAL A 18 -7.01 3.16 -4.81
C VAL A 18 -5.83 4.12 -4.82
N MET A 19 -5.14 4.24 -3.68
CA MET A 19 -4.00 5.14 -3.50
C MET A 19 -2.67 4.36 -3.53
N PRO A 20 -1.93 4.36 -4.66
CA PRO A 20 -0.73 3.54 -4.83
C PRO A 20 0.53 4.14 -4.18
N ASP A 21 0.50 5.41 -3.78
CA ASP A 21 1.66 6.23 -3.40
C ASP A 21 2.62 5.55 -2.43
N LYS A 22 2.09 4.87 -1.41
CA LYS A 22 2.94 4.21 -0.40
C LYS A 22 3.78 3.10 -1.00
N TRP A 23 3.25 2.34 -1.96
CA TRP A 23 3.98 1.23 -2.58
C TRP A 23 4.89 1.73 -3.70
N VAL A 24 4.44 2.72 -4.47
CA VAL A 24 5.25 3.38 -5.51
C VAL A 24 6.50 4.01 -4.90
N ARG A 25 6.36 4.71 -3.76
CA ARG A 25 7.49 5.29 -3.04
C ARG A 25 8.52 4.22 -2.67
N VAL A 26 8.07 3.13 -2.05
CA VAL A 26 8.95 2.04 -1.62
C VAL A 26 9.57 1.32 -2.82
N TRP A 27 8.86 1.20 -3.94
CA TRP A 27 9.42 0.66 -5.19
C TRP A 27 10.57 1.52 -5.69
N ASN A 28 10.35 2.83 -5.85
CA ASN A 28 11.38 3.75 -6.34
C ASN A 28 12.62 3.80 -5.41
N GLU A 29 12.43 3.59 -4.11
CA GLU A 29 13.53 3.49 -3.14
C GLU A 29 14.31 2.17 -3.27
N ARG A 30 13.67 1.06 -3.67
CA ARG A 30 14.29 -0.29 -3.72
C ARG A 30 14.78 -0.72 -5.09
N GLN A 31 14.13 -0.21 -6.14
CA GLN A 31 14.37 -0.55 -7.54
C GLN A 31 14.63 0.75 -8.33
N PRO A 32 15.67 1.54 -7.98
CA PRO A 32 15.90 2.84 -8.62
C PRO A 32 16.21 2.72 -10.12
N ASP A 33 16.73 1.56 -10.55
CA ASP A 33 17.11 1.30 -11.94
C ASP A 33 15.95 0.69 -12.77
N VAL A 34 14.79 0.43 -12.17
CA VAL A 34 13.60 -0.15 -12.83
C VAL A 34 12.45 0.85 -12.78
N PRO A 35 12.23 1.62 -13.86
CA PRO A 35 11.14 2.60 -13.91
C PRO A 35 9.78 1.95 -13.67
N LEU A 36 9.01 2.52 -12.73
CA LEU A 36 7.62 2.15 -12.51
C LEU A 36 6.70 3.06 -13.32
N THR A 37 5.97 2.47 -14.28
CA THR A 37 4.92 3.15 -15.03
C THR A 37 3.60 2.93 -14.32
N LEU A 38 2.97 4.02 -13.87
CA LEU A 38 1.69 3.96 -13.18
C LEU A 38 0.58 4.46 -14.12
N THR A 39 -0.49 3.68 -14.28
CA THR A 39 -1.63 4.04 -15.14
C THR A 39 -2.95 3.84 -14.42
N GLN A 40 -3.70 4.93 -14.24
CA GLN A 40 -5.06 4.82 -13.70
C GLN A 40 -6.02 4.39 -14.80
N VAL A 41 -6.82 3.36 -14.55
CA VAL A 41 -7.77 2.80 -15.51
C VAL A 41 -9.12 2.56 -14.85
N PRO A 42 -10.25 2.64 -15.58
CA PRO A 42 -11.55 2.30 -15.01
C PRO A 42 -11.57 0.87 -14.46
N ALA A 43 -12.43 0.61 -13.47
CA ALA A 43 -12.43 -0.69 -12.77
C ALA A 43 -12.76 -1.89 -13.69
N GLY A 44 -13.67 -1.70 -14.66
CA GLY A 44 -14.07 -2.75 -15.60
C GLY A 44 -12.92 -3.28 -16.47
N PRO A 45 -12.22 -2.43 -17.24
CA PRO A 45 -11.12 -2.86 -18.12
C PRO A 45 -9.88 -3.41 -17.41
N ALA A 46 -9.65 -3.07 -16.14
CA ALA A 46 -8.40 -3.38 -15.43
C ALA A 46 -8.00 -4.86 -15.46
N HIS A 47 -8.98 -5.77 -15.35
CA HIS A 47 -8.75 -7.21 -15.39
C HIS A 47 -8.33 -7.70 -16.79
N GLY A 48 -8.90 -7.11 -17.84
CA GLY A 48 -8.54 -7.41 -19.23
C GLY A 48 -7.10 -7.04 -19.51
N MET A 49 -6.70 -5.81 -19.13
CA MET A 49 -5.34 -5.33 -19.31
C MET A 49 -4.27 -6.21 -18.64
N LEU A 50 -4.57 -6.76 -17.46
CA LEU A 50 -3.68 -7.74 -16.82
C LEU A 50 -3.59 -9.01 -17.65
N ARG A 51 -4.75 -9.57 -18.04
CA ARG A 51 -4.81 -10.81 -18.82
C ARG A 51 -4.09 -10.70 -20.17
N ASP A 52 -4.20 -9.54 -20.79
CA ASP A 52 -3.64 -9.26 -22.13
C ASP A 52 -2.15 -8.85 -22.06
N GLY A 53 -1.57 -8.78 -20.85
CA GLY A 53 -0.16 -8.45 -20.66
C GLY A 53 0.17 -6.97 -20.88
N GLU A 54 -0.83 -6.09 -20.89
CA GLU A 54 -0.67 -4.64 -21.00
C GLU A 54 -0.11 -4.02 -19.71
N ALA A 55 -0.28 -4.72 -18.58
CA ALA A 55 0.31 -4.38 -17.30
C ALA A 55 0.88 -5.63 -16.60
N ASP A 56 1.92 -5.44 -15.79
CA ASP A 56 2.60 -6.54 -15.09
C ASP A 56 1.89 -6.88 -13.77
N ALA A 57 1.27 -5.88 -13.14
CA ALA A 57 0.42 -6.03 -11.97
C ALA A 57 -0.63 -4.92 -11.91
N GLY A 58 -1.66 -5.13 -11.08
CA GLY A 58 -2.77 -4.21 -10.92
C GLY A 58 -3.23 -4.08 -9.47
N LEU A 59 -3.50 -2.86 -9.03
CA LEU A 59 -4.24 -2.59 -7.80
C LEU A 59 -5.72 -2.45 -8.16
N VAL A 60 -6.44 -3.56 -8.05
CA VAL A 60 -7.80 -3.75 -8.58
C VAL A 60 -8.78 -4.07 -7.47
N ARG A 61 -10.08 -4.05 -7.79
CA ARG A 61 -11.13 -4.50 -6.88
C ARG A 61 -11.46 -5.97 -7.11
N LEU A 62 -11.76 -6.68 -6.03
CA LEU A 62 -12.28 -8.04 -6.08
C LEU A 62 -13.79 -8.02 -6.41
N PRO A 63 -14.32 -9.11 -6.99
CA PRO A 63 -13.63 -10.35 -7.35
C PRO A 63 -12.77 -10.22 -8.62
N VAL A 64 -11.69 -11.00 -8.67
CA VAL A 64 -10.90 -11.23 -9.90
C VAL A 64 -11.09 -12.68 -10.34
N ASP A 65 -10.91 -12.98 -11.63
CA ASP A 65 -10.86 -14.36 -12.11
C ASP A 65 -9.58 -15.06 -11.63
N ARG A 66 -9.73 -15.92 -10.61
CA ARG A 66 -8.65 -16.65 -9.95
C ARG A 66 -8.08 -17.80 -10.78
N THR A 67 -8.67 -18.12 -11.93
CA THR A 67 -8.16 -19.16 -12.84
C THR A 67 -7.04 -18.65 -13.74
N VAL A 68 -6.94 -17.33 -13.90
CA VAL A 68 -5.95 -16.67 -14.77
C VAL A 68 -5.15 -15.59 -14.04
N LEU A 69 -5.70 -15.02 -12.95
CA LEU A 69 -5.03 -14.02 -12.13
C LEU A 69 -4.74 -14.57 -10.72
N SER A 70 -3.49 -14.43 -10.30
CA SER A 70 -3.15 -14.45 -8.88
C SER A 70 -3.54 -13.11 -8.24
N ALA A 71 -3.98 -13.15 -6.98
CA ALA A 71 -4.27 -11.91 -6.26
C ALA A 71 -4.10 -12.02 -4.73
N ILE A 72 -3.71 -10.91 -4.11
CA ILE A 72 -3.53 -10.74 -2.67
C ILE A 72 -4.47 -9.63 -2.20
N PRO A 73 -5.48 -9.93 -1.36
CA PRO A 73 -6.30 -8.91 -0.73
C PRO A 73 -5.43 -7.97 0.12
N LEU A 74 -5.66 -6.67 0.02
CA LEU A 74 -4.89 -5.64 0.71
C LEU A 74 -5.67 -5.01 1.84
N TYR A 75 -6.89 -4.58 1.54
CA TYR A 75 -7.83 -4.02 2.50
C TYR A 75 -9.25 -4.09 1.95
N THR A 76 -10.21 -4.03 2.85
CA THR A 76 -11.63 -3.89 2.52
C THR A 76 -12.06 -2.48 2.86
N GLU A 77 -12.76 -1.85 1.93
CA GLU A 77 -13.27 -0.51 2.08
C GLU A 77 -14.65 -0.52 2.75
N ARG A 78 -14.90 0.53 3.54
CA ARG A 78 -16.22 0.78 4.09
C ARG A 78 -17.14 1.31 2.98
N THR A 79 -18.33 0.75 2.88
CA THR A 79 -19.40 1.23 2.01
C THR A 79 -20.15 2.37 2.69
N VAL A 80 -20.46 3.41 1.91
CA VAL A 80 -21.16 4.61 2.40
C VAL A 80 -22.24 5.01 1.41
N VAL A 81 -23.28 5.66 1.93
CA VAL A 81 -24.25 6.40 1.11
C VAL A 81 -23.83 7.87 1.04
N VAL A 82 -23.80 8.42 -0.16
CA VAL A 82 -23.54 9.84 -0.45
C VAL A 82 -24.87 10.53 -0.69
N VAL A 83 -25.09 11.63 0.03
CA VAL A 83 -26.35 12.38 0.06
C VAL A 83 -26.11 13.89 0.16
N PRO A 84 -27.09 14.73 -0.22
CA PRO A 84 -27.11 16.14 0.17
C PRO A 84 -27.02 16.35 1.68
N LYS A 85 -26.42 17.45 2.12
CA LYS A 85 -26.23 17.73 3.56
C LYS A 85 -27.51 17.90 4.37
N ASP A 86 -28.63 18.18 3.71
CA ASP A 86 -29.97 18.33 4.29
C ASP A 86 -30.82 17.05 4.17
N HIS A 87 -30.25 15.95 3.68
CA HIS A 87 -30.95 14.67 3.57
C HIS A 87 -31.29 14.07 4.95
N LEU A 88 -32.42 13.36 5.05
CA LEU A 88 -32.93 12.83 6.32
C LEU A 88 -31.94 11.88 7.03
N VAL A 89 -31.24 11.04 6.26
CA VAL A 89 -30.25 10.08 6.77
C VAL A 89 -29.05 10.75 7.48
N THR A 90 -28.86 12.06 7.30
CA THR A 90 -27.80 12.79 8.00
C THR A 90 -28.05 12.94 9.50
N ALA A 91 -29.30 12.71 9.95
CA ALA A 91 -29.69 12.72 11.36
C ALA A 91 -29.09 11.58 12.19
N ALA A 92 -28.61 10.51 11.53
CA ALA A 92 -27.93 9.38 12.16
C ALA A 92 -26.45 9.33 11.79
N ASP A 93 -25.64 8.66 12.63
CA ASP A 93 -24.21 8.46 12.39
C ASP A 93 -23.91 7.32 11.40
N SER A 94 -24.84 6.38 11.25
CA SER A 94 -24.86 5.30 10.25
C SER A 94 -26.29 5.08 9.75
N VAL A 95 -26.42 4.35 8.64
CA VAL A 95 -27.66 4.14 7.89
C VAL A 95 -27.76 2.66 7.55
N THR A 96 -28.97 2.10 7.54
CA THR A 96 -29.27 0.73 7.10
C THR A 96 -29.74 0.72 5.64
N VAL A 97 -29.80 -0.45 5.00
CA VAL A 97 -30.34 -0.54 3.64
C VAL A 97 -31.83 -0.19 3.61
N GLU A 98 -32.58 -0.50 4.67
CA GLU A 98 -34.00 -0.20 4.82
C GLU A 98 -34.29 1.30 4.88
N ASP A 99 -33.38 2.09 5.46
CA ASP A 99 -33.50 3.55 5.52
C ASP A 99 -33.48 4.21 4.12
N LEU A 100 -32.98 3.49 3.09
CA LEU A 100 -32.90 3.95 1.71
C LEU A 100 -34.05 3.43 0.83
N ALA A 101 -34.99 2.65 1.39
CA ALA A 101 -36.01 1.95 0.59
C ALA A 101 -36.87 2.90 -0.26
N ASP A 102 -37.15 4.10 0.25
CA ASP A 102 -37.95 5.13 -0.43
C ASP A 102 -37.11 6.04 -1.34
N ASP A 103 -35.79 6.04 -1.21
CA ASP A 103 -34.88 6.87 -2.00
C ASP A 103 -34.70 6.33 -3.42
N ILE A 104 -34.41 7.25 -4.35
CA ILE A 104 -33.89 6.87 -5.66
C ILE A 104 -32.40 6.57 -5.49
N VAL A 105 -32.00 5.33 -5.73
CA VAL A 105 -30.61 4.90 -5.68
C VAL A 105 -30.02 4.93 -7.09
N LEU A 106 -29.00 5.78 -7.27
CA LEU A 106 -28.22 5.87 -8.48
C LEU A 106 -27.26 4.68 -8.55
N HIS A 107 -27.24 4.01 -9.71
CA HIS A 107 -26.40 2.85 -9.96
C HIS A 107 -25.58 3.08 -11.25
N PRO A 108 -24.38 3.66 -11.15
CA PRO A 108 -23.58 3.99 -12.33
C PRO A 108 -23.09 2.72 -13.06
N LEU A 109 -22.72 2.84 -14.33
CA LEU A 109 -22.24 1.71 -15.14
C LEU A 109 -20.87 1.18 -14.68
N ASP A 110 -20.10 2.00 -13.98
CA ASP A 110 -18.80 1.66 -13.40
C ASP A 110 -18.87 1.25 -11.91
N ASP A 111 -20.08 0.96 -11.39
CA ASP A 111 -20.25 0.53 -10.00
C ASP A 111 -19.41 -0.73 -9.70
N VAL A 112 -18.84 -0.73 -8.51
CA VAL A 112 -17.89 -1.72 -8.01
C VAL A 112 -18.46 -2.52 -6.84
N LEU A 113 -19.72 -2.27 -6.47
CA LEU A 113 -20.45 -3.01 -5.45
C LEU A 113 -21.29 -4.12 -6.10
N GLY A 114 -21.13 -5.34 -5.62
CA GLY A 114 -21.89 -6.50 -6.10
C GLY A 114 -23.25 -6.62 -5.43
N TRP A 115 -24.19 -5.74 -5.78
CA TRP A 115 -25.56 -5.79 -5.28
C TRP A 115 -26.37 -6.94 -5.92
N GLU A 116 -27.02 -7.77 -5.10
CA GLU A 116 -28.06 -8.69 -5.58
C GLU A 116 -29.38 -7.94 -5.82
N THR A 117 -29.70 -7.01 -4.92
CA THR A 117 -30.86 -6.11 -5.00
C THR A 117 -30.42 -4.75 -4.46
N LEU A 118 -30.74 -3.68 -5.17
CA LEU A 118 -30.40 -2.32 -4.73
C LEU A 118 -31.20 -1.97 -3.44
N PRO A 119 -30.61 -1.20 -2.51
CA PRO A 119 -31.23 -0.90 -1.21
C PRO A 119 -32.42 0.09 -1.30
N GLY A 120 -32.78 0.55 -2.50
CA GLY A 120 -33.87 1.49 -2.72
C GLY A 120 -34.38 1.42 -4.15
N ARG A 121 -35.15 2.43 -4.57
CA ARG A 121 -35.76 2.45 -5.91
C ARG A 121 -34.70 2.74 -6.96
N PRO A 122 -34.54 1.91 -8.01
CA PRO A 122 -33.57 2.19 -9.05
C PRO A 122 -33.94 3.46 -9.81
N ALA A 123 -32.94 4.28 -10.13
CA ALA A 123 -33.12 5.35 -11.11
C ALA A 123 -33.52 4.78 -12.49
N LEU A 124 -34.32 5.54 -13.25
CA LEU A 124 -34.77 5.13 -14.59
C LEU A 124 -33.59 4.95 -15.56
N GLU A 125 -32.62 5.85 -15.48
CA GLU A 125 -31.40 5.81 -16.28
C GLU A 125 -30.18 5.69 -15.39
N ARG A 126 -29.21 4.91 -15.85
CA ARG A 126 -27.95 4.68 -15.14
C ARG A 126 -26.91 5.71 -15.57
N PRO A 127 -26.28 6.44 -14.62
CA PRO A 127 -25.17 7.33 -14.95
C PRO A 127 -24.01 6.55 -15.56
N ALA A 128 -23.27 7.18 -16.48
CA ALA A 128 -22.15 6.50 -17.13
C ALA A 128 -21.00 6.21 -16.14
N THR A 129 -20.75 7.14 -15.22
CA THR A 129 -19.69 7.02 -14.22
C THR A 129 -20.17 7.36 -12.80
N THR A 130 -19.38 6.93 -11.82
CA THR A 130 -19.56 7.31 -10.41
C THR A 130 -19.49 8.83 -10.23
N ALA A 131 -18.67 9.52 -11.02
CA ALA A 131 -18.61 10.98 -11.02
C ALA A 131 -19.92 11.62 -11.50
N ASP A 132 -20.51 11.10 -12.58
CA ASP A 132 -21.80 11.57 -13.09
C ASP A 132 -22.93 11.32 -12.08
N ALA A 133 -22.89 10.17 -11.39
CA ALA A 133 -23.84 9.88 -10.32
C ALA A 133 -23.73 10.90 -9.17
N ILE A 134 -22.51 11.28 -8.77
CA ILE A 134 -22.29 12.32 -7.75
C ILE A 134 -22.89 13.67 -8.15
N GLU A 135 -22.80 14.06 -9.42
CA GLU A 135 -23.44 15.28 -9.92
C GLU A 135 -24.97 15.23 -9.80
N LEU A 136 -25.58 14.06 -10.05
CA LEU A 136 -27.02 13.86 -9.87
C LEU A 136 -27.44 13.84 -8.40
N VAL A 137 -26.61 13.30 -7.50
CA VAL A 137 -26.86 13.43 -6.05
C VAL A 137 -26.85 14.89 -5.65
N ALA A 138 -25.88 15.69 -6.13
CA ALA A 138 -25.80 17.12 -5.84
C ALA A 138 -27.01 17.90 -6.39
N ALA A 139 -27.61 17.44 -7.49
CA ALA A 139 -28.84 17.99 -8.04
C ALA A 139 -30.12 17.51 -7.30
N GLY A 140 -29.99 16.67 -6.27
CA GLY A 140 -31.12 16.17 -5.48
C GLY A 140 -31.95 15.09 -6.19
N ILE A 141 -31.41 14.45 -7.22
CA ILE A 141 -32.13 13.42 -8.00
C ILE A 141 -32.25 12.10 -7.23
N GLY A 142 -31.30 11.81 -6.35
CA GLY A 142 -31.26 10.59 -5.57
C GLY A 142 -30.01 10.50 -4.71
N VAL A 143 -29.72 9.29 -4.24
CA VAL A 143 -28.56 8.96 -3.40
C VAL A 143 -27.64 8.00 -4.14
N LEU A 144 -26.37 7.95 -3.75
CA LEU A 144 -25.39 7.02 -4.34
C LEU A 144 -24.73 6.20 -3.24
N VAL A 145 -24.75 4.88 -3.39
CA VAL A 145 -23.99 3.99 -2.51
C VAL A 145 -22.68 3.61 -3.19
N THR A 146 -21.55 3.82 -2.50
CA THR A 146 -20.21 3.64 -3.08
C THR A 146 -19.17 3.36 -1.98
N PRO A 147 -18.00 2.77 -2.30
CA PRO A 147 -16.86 2.75 -1.39
C PRO A 147 -16.45 4.16 -0.93
N LEU A 148 -16.03 4.27 0.33
CA LEU A 148 -15.61 5.54 0.94
C LEU A 148 -14.47 6.22 0.17
N SER A 149 -13.56 5.49 -0.47
CA SER A 149 -12.51 6.11 -1.28
C SER A 149 -13.07 6.87 -2.48
N LEU A 150 -14.09 6.33 -3.16
CA LEU A 150 -14.73 6.97 -4.31
C LEU A 150 -15.57 8.18 -3.87
N ALA A 151 -16.28 8.07 -2.74
CA ALA A 151 -16.96 9.22 -2.14
C ALA A 151 -15.98 10.36 -1.81
N ARG A 152 -14.78 10.04 -1.33
CA ARG A 152 -13.72 11.02 -1.06
C ARG A 152 -13.09 11.57 -2.34
N LEU A 153 -12.88 10.72 -3.34
CA LEU A 153 -12.32 11.11 -4.63
C LEU A 153 -13.18 12.16 -5.33
N HIS A 154 -14.50 12.01 -5.26
CA HIS A 154 -15.49 12.92 -5.85
C HIS A 154 -16.13 13.86 -4.83
N HIS A 155 -15.46 14.12 -3.71
CA HIS A 155 -16.02 14.94 -2.64
C HIS A 155 -16.38 16.35 -3.12
N ARG A 156 -17.57 16.82 -2.72
CA ARG A 156 -18.04 18.19 -2.91
C ARG A 156 -18.56 18.80 -1.61
N LYS A 157 -18.62 20.13 -1.56
CA LYS A 157 -18.97 20.88 -0.33
C LYS A 157 -20.44 20.79 0.06
N ASP A 158 -21.32 20.53 -0.89
CA ASP A 158 -22.78 20.41 -0.75
C ASP A 158 -23.23 18.99 -0.38
N LEU A 159 -22.33 18.01 -0.50
CA LEU A 159 -22.59 16.60 -0.19
C LEU A 159 -21.95 16.18 1.14
N THR A 160 -22.47 15.09 1.68
CA THR A 160 -21.88 14.36 2.82
C THR A 160 -22.06 12.86 2.59
N HIS A 161 -21.47 12.04 3.45
CA HIS A 161 -21.68 10.60 3.42
C HIS A 161 -21.92 10.02 4.81
N ARG A 162 -22.71 8.94 4.87
CA ARG A 162 -22.89 8.11 6.05
C ARG A 162 -22.48 6.67 5.76
N PRO A 163 -21.83 5.98 6.70
CA PRO A 163 -21.70 4.54 6.66
C PRO A 163 -23.03 3.85 6.36
N LEU A 164 -23.01 2.91 5.43
CA LEU A 164 -24.13 2.01 5.17
C LEU A 164 -23.82 0.64 5.77
N GLU A 165 -24.69 0.18 6.65
CA GLU A 165 -24.65 -1.14 7.28
C GLU A 165 -25.24 -2.18 6.32
N ASP A 166 -24.83 -3.45 6.50
CA ASP A 166 -25.30 -4.60 5.71
C ASP A 166 -25.18 -4.47 4.17
N ALA A 167 -24.32 -3.56 3.71
CA ALA A 167 -24.00 -3.38 2.30
C ALA A 167 -22.88 -4.33 1.83
N PRO A 168 -22.86 -4.71 0.54
CA PRO A 168 -21.72 -5.38 -0.06
C PRO A 168 -20.43 -4.59 0.20
N ALA A 169 -19.38 -5.28 0.60
CA ALA A 169 -18.08 -4.69 0.81
C ALA A 169 -17.28 -4.65 -0.50
N SER A 170 -16.41 -3.65 -0.67
CA SER A 170 -15.47 -3.61 -1.80
C SER A 170 -14.04 -3.85 -1.31
N SER A 171 -13.43 -4.95 -1.74
CA SER A 171 -12.06 -5.30 -1.37
C SER A 171 -11.08 -4.92 -2.47
N VAL A 172 -10.00 -4.25 -2.08
CA VAL A 172 -8.88 -3.92 -2.97
C VAL A 172 -7.82 -5.01 -2.86
N ALA A 173 -7.29 -5.45 -4.00
CA ALA A 173 -6.27 -6.48 -4.11
C ALA A 173 -5.14 -6.04 -5.03
N LEU A 174 -3.94 -6.55 -4.77
CA LEU A 174 -2.89 -6.66 -5.79
C LEU A 174 -3.21 -7.89 -6.64
N ALA A 175 -3.31 -7.75 -7.96
CA ALA A 175 -3.52 -8.85 -8.88
C ALA A 175 -2.46 -8.85 -9.99
N TRP A 176 -2.14 -10.02 -10.53
CA TRP A 176 -1.22 -10.20 -11.65
C TRP A 176 -1.53 -11.51 -12.38
N PRO A 177 -1.11 -11.68 -13.66
CA PRO A 177 -1.31 -12.92 -14.39
C PRO A 177 -0.54 -14.07 -13.73
N GLU A 178 -1.22 -15.18 -13.43
CA GLU A 178 -0.60 -16.31 -12.72
C GLU A 178 0.60 -16.88 -13.51
N ALA A 179 0.44 -16.98 -14.83
CA ALA A 179 1.49 -17.44 -15.75
C ALA A 179 2.70 -16.48 -15.86
N ALA A 180 2.61 -15.26 -15.33
CA ALA A 180 3.64 -14.22 -15.44
C ALA A 180 4.12 -13.73 -14.06
N THR A 181 4.31 -14.64 -13.10
CA THR A 181 4.92 -14.31 -11.80
C THR A 181 6.44 -14.14 -11.96
N THR A 182 6.86 -12.93 -12.34
CA THR A 182 8.28 -12.56 -12.55
C THR A 182 8.97 -12.12 -11.25
N ASP A 183 10.30 -12.00 -11.27
CA ASP A 183 11.07 -11.48 -10.13
C ASP A 183 10.61 -10.06 -9.72
N LEU A 184 10.27 -9.21 -10.69
CA LEU A 184 9.75 -7.85 -10.43
C LEU A 184 8.36 -7.89 -9.76
N VAL A 185 7.49 -8.82 -10.17
CA VAL A 185 6.20 -9.03 -9.50
C VAL A 185 6.41 -9.51 -8.07
N GLU A 186 7.33 -10.47 -7.84
CA GLU A 186 7.66 -10.94 -6.49
C GLU A 186 8.25 -9.84 -5.59
N ASP A 187 9.08 -8.98 -6.14
CA ASP A 187 9.61 -7.80 -5.44
C ASP A 187 8.48 -6.84 -5.05
N PHE A 188 7.55 -6.55 -5.96
CA PHE A 188 6.39 -5.70 -5.68
C PHE A 188 5.45 -6.35 -4.65
N ILE A 189 5.22 -7.67 -4.72
CA ILE A 189 4.50 -8.42 -3.68
C ILE A 189 5.22 -8.29 -2.33
N GLY A 190 6.54 -8.33 -2.31
CA GLY A 190 7.37 -8.10 -1.13
C GLY A 190 7.10 -6.73 -0.50
N ILE A 191 7.05 -5.69 -1.32
CA ILE A 191 6.73 -4.31 -0.91
C ILE A 191 5.31 -4.22 -0.36
N VAL A 192 4.34 -4.79 -1.08
CA VAL A 192 2.94 -4.72 -0.71
C VAL A 192 2.66 -5.42 0.63
N ARG A 193 3.36 -6.52 0.89
CA ARG A 193 3.32 -7.25 2.18
C ARG A 193 4.18 -6.61 3.28
N GLY A 194 4.85 -5.48 3.02
CA GLY A 194 5.67 -4.78 4.00
C GLY A 194 6.97 -5.49 4.37
N ARG A 195 7.46 -6.43 3.54
CA ARG A 195 8.75 -7.09 3.80
C ARG A 195 9.86 -6.04 3.77
N THR A 196 10.73 -6.00 4.78
CA THR A 196 11.89 -5.10 4.80
C THR A 196 12.98 -5.60 3.86
N VAL A 197 13.86 -4.69 3.40
CA VAL A 197 14.96 -4.97 2.44
C VAL A 197 15.92 -6.08 2.94
N ASN A 198 15.94 -6.34 4.26
CA ASN A 198 16.75 -7.40 4.88
C ASN A 198 16.05 -8.76 5.01
N SER A 199 14.88 -8.97 4.40
CA SER A 199 14.19 -10.26 4.43
C SER A 199 14.90 -11.27 3.51
N THR A 200 15.74 -12.12 4.11
CA THR A 200 16.63 -13.10 3.46
C THR A 200 15.93 -14.29 2.79
N ARG A 201 14.62 -14.25 2.50
CA ARG A 201 13.91 -15.34 1.81
C ARG A 201 13.85 -15.21 0.28
N GLY A 202 14.31 -14.09 -0.31
CA GLY A 202 14.27 -13.87 -1.77
C GLY A 202 15.62 -13.80 -2.48
N ARG A 203 16.73 -13.59 -1.75
CA ARG A 203 18.06 -13.55 -2.37
C ARG A 203 18.57 -14.98 -2.58
N ARG A 204 18.49 -15.50 -3.81
CA ARG A 204 19.36 -16.63 -4.21
C ARG A 204 20.81 -16.21 -3.92
N PRO A 205 21.59 -16.99 -3.16
CA PRO A 205 23.00 -16.68 -2.96
C PRO A 205 23.68 -16.72 -4.33
N GLN A 206 24.27 -15.60 -4.75
CA GLN A 206 25.25 -15.60 -5.83
C GLN A 206 26.35 -16.60 -5.45
N PRO A 207 26.83 -17.46 -6.36
CA PRO A 207 27.90 -18.39 -6.04
C PRO A 207 29.11 -17.59 -5.56
N ALA A 208 29.54 -17.91 -4.34
CA ALA A 208 30.68 -17.28 -3.71
C ALA A 208 31.91 -17.48 -4.62
N GLN A 209 32.51 -16.38 -5.08
CA GLN A 209 33.85 -16.43 -5.65
C GLN A 209 34.80 -17.01 -4.59
N GLU A 210 35.36 -18.17 -4.89
CA GLU A 210 36.37 -18.85 -4.09
C GLU A 210 37.54 -17.90 -3.81
N LYS A 211 37.66 -17.45 -2.55
CA LYS A 211 38.86 -16.80 -2.07
C LYS A 211 39.97 -17.86 -1.98
N LYS A 212 40.98 -17.71 -2.83
CA LYS A 212 42.25 -18.45 -2.74
C LYS A 212 42.86 -18.28 -1.33
N PRO A 213 43.42 -19.34 -0.73
CA PRO A 213 43.97 -19.25 0.62
C PRO A 213 45.29 -18.46 0.63
N ASP A 214 45.37 -17.49 1.54
CA ASP A 214 46.58 -16.72 1.86
C ASP A 214 47.70 -17.64 2.37
N ARG A 215 48.86 -17.59 1.71
CA ARG A 215 50.11 -18.20 2.19
C ARG A 215 50.65 -17.40 3.37
N LYS A 216 50.73 -18.04 4.54
CA LYS A 216 51.51 -17.55 5.70
C LYS A 216 53.01 -17.48 5.35
N PRO A 217 53.74 -16.41 5.72
CA PRO A 217 55.19 -16.41 5.64
C PRO A 217 55.80 -17.09 6.88
N GLU A 218 56.74 -18.01 6.64
CA GLU A 218 57.58 -18.65 7.66
C GLU A 218 58.53 -17.63 8.31
N ARG A 219 58.51 -17.54 9.66
CA ARG A 219 59.50 -16.81 10.44
C ARG A 219 60.54 -17.78 10.99
N LYS A 220 61.80 -17.59 10.59
CA LYS A 220 62.99 -18.26 11.10
C LYS A 220 63.17 -18.02 12.60
N LYS A 221 63.58 -19.08 13.31
CA LYS A 221 64.06 -19.08 14.70
C LYS A 221 65.51 -18.63 14.72
N ASP A 222 65.86 -17.80 15.71
CA ASP A 222 67.17 -17.81 16.38
C ASP A 222 66.97 -17.41 17.85
N GLY A 223 67.69 -18.09 18.75
CA GLY A 223 67.52 -18.07 20.20
C GLY A 223 68.41 -17.04 20.95
N PRO A 224 68.83 -17.32 22.20
CA PRO A 224 68.23 -16.67 23.39
C PRO A 224 69.26 -16.02 24.37
N ALA A 225 68.77 -15.14 25.26
CA ALA A 225 69.32 -14.71 26.58
C ALA A 225 68.84 -13.26 26.88
N ALA A 226 68.66 -12.71 28.08
CA ALA A 226 68.63 -13.17 29.48
C ALA A 226 67.99 -12.03 30.34
N ARG A 227 67.45 -12.45 31.50
CA ARG A 227 67.16 -11.75 32.78
C ARG A 227 67.39 -10.23 32.92
N ASN A 228 66.43 -9.53 33.55
CA ASN A 228 66.59 -9.02 34.92
C ASN A 228 65.31 -8.42 35.54
N ALA A 229 65.27 -8.48 36.87
CA ALA A 229 64.18 -8.15 37.77
C ALA A 229 64.24 -6.71 38.30
N ALA A 230 63.10 -6.18 38.78
CA ALA A 230 62.93 -5.36 40.01
C ALA A 230 61.59 -4.57 39.92
N ARG A 231 60.59 -4.82 40.78
CA ARG A 231 60.36 -4.34 42.16
C ARG A 231 59.86 -2.89 42.30
N GLY A 232 58.70 -2.78 42.95
CA GLY A 232 58.29 -1.65 43.80
C GLY A 232 57.44 -0.58 43.10
N ARG A 233 56.51 0.13 43.76
CA ARG A 233 55.85 0.03 45.07
C ARG A 233 54.71 1.07 45.00
N ARG A 234 53.60 0.79 45.70
CA ARG A 234 52.48 1.72 45.95
C ARG A 234 52.96 3.10 46.45
N GLY A 235 52.30 4.15 45.98
CA GLY A 235 52.28 5.47 46.59
C GLY A 235 50.86 6.04 46.54
N THR A 236 50.24 6.16 47.71
CA THR A 236 48.94 6.77 48.01
C THR A 236 49.09 8.25 48.36
N GLY A 237 48.01 9.01 48.12
CA GLY A 237 47.79 10.37 48.65
C GLY A 237 47.42 11.31 47.49
N GLY A 238 46.26 11.97 47.43
CA GLY A 238 45.35 12.42 48.49
C GLY A 238 45.10 13.90 48.20
N GLY A 239 43.85 14.33 48.00
CA GLY A 239 43.56 15.74 47.70
C GLY A 239 42.16 16.01 47.18
N THR A 240 41.24 16.19 48.13
CA THR A 240 39.81 16.53 48.04
C THR A 240 39.45 17.93 47.50
N ALA A 241 38.17 18.05 47.09
CA ALA A 241 37.26 19.23 47.12
C ALA A 241 36.79 19.72 45.73
N LYS A 242 35.56 20.17 45.44
CA LYS A 242 34.28 20.39 46.16
C LYS A 242 33.22 20.60 45.04
N ASN A 243 32.16 19.79 44.99
CA ASN A 243 30.73 20.12 45.29
C ASN A 243 29.96 20.99 44.24
N PRO A 244 28.61 21.02 44.24
CA PRO A 244 27.79 20.81 43.04
C PRO A 244 26.91 22.05 42.73
N ARG A 245 26.17 22.05 41.62
CA ARG A 245 25.06 22.99 41.43
C ARG A 245 23.74 22.26 41.26
N ARG A 246 22.89 22.50 42.27
CA ARG A 246 21.46 22.19 42.39
C ARG A 246 20.68 23.37 41.82
N GLY A 247 19.55 23.11 41.15
CA GLY A 247 18.60 24.15 40.75
C GLY A 247 17.40 23.65 39.95
N LYS A 248 16.42 23.06 40.64
CA LYS A 248 14.98 23.05 40.27
C LYS A 248 14.29 24.15 41.10
N PRO A 249 12.97 24.44 40.99
CA PRO A 249 11.99 24.34 39.89
C PRO A 249 11.19 25.67 39.73
N ARG A 250 10.19 25.74 38.82
CA ARG A 250 9.06 26.66 39.00
C ARG A 250 7.75 26.12 38.40
N ARG A 251 6.68 26.50 39.08
CA ARG A 251 5.31 25.96 39.11
C ARG A 251 4.38 26.85 38.28
N ARG A 252 3.34 26.24 37.71
CA ARG A 252 1.97 26.71 37.41
C ARG A 252 1.73 28.15 36.92
N SER A 253 0.98 28.25 35.82
CA SER A 253 -0.37 28.84 35.81
C SER A 253 -1.24 27.97 34.92
#